data_AF-A0A5C8I9U2-F1
#
_entry.id   AF-A0A5C8I9U2-F1
#
_cell.length_a   1.000
_cell.length_b   1.000
_cell.length_c   1.000
_cell.angle_alpha   90.00
_cell.angle_beta   90.00
_cell.angle_gamma   90.00
#
_symmetry.space_group_name_H-M   'P 1'
#
loop_
_entity.id
_entity.type
_entity.pdbx_description
1 polymer ?
#
loop_
_entity_poly.entity_id
_entity_poly.type
_entity_poly.pdbx_seq_one_letter_code
_entity_poly.pdbx_strand_id
1 'polypeptide(L)'
;MRRIPLIGCALSAAVTLAACAVEAPDPVEPPPSAQGETTFTDFGSAVDEYWETADEFELPDGYSYPDPSFNDVSGSYQTGYGRGEAVRVWRCAWGTTYLTAFGEDPTTATEALEVFATIVDTDVFANSYDPASMQPVIRDAIERARLGDPSAMQSITDGGCPK
;
A
#
# COMPACT_ATOMS: atom_id res chain seq x y z
N MET A 1 -41.96 13.82 77.11
CA MET A 1 -43.23 14.58 76.96
C MET A 1 -43.10 15.49 75.74
N ARG A 2 -43.99 15.31 74.77
CA ARG A 2 -43.98 15.97 73.45
C ARG A 2 -44.23 17.48 73.58
N ARG A 3 -43.41 18.28 72.87
CA ARG A 3 -43.60 19.72 72.63
C ARG A 3 -44.38 19.92 71.32
N ILE A 4 -45.22 20.94 71.29
CA ILE A 4 -45.97 21.51 70.15
C ILE A 4 -45.68 23.04 70.19
N PRO A 5 -45.95 23.87 69.16
CA PRO A 5 -45.43 24.00 67.78
C PRO A 5 -44.73 25.38 67.54
N LEU A 6 -44.38 25.67 66.29
CA LEU A 6 -44.48 26.97 65.56
C LEU A 6 -43.22 27.35 64.77
N ILE A 7 -43.40 27.33 63.44
CA ILE A 7 -43.09 28.38 62.45
C ILE A 7 -41.77 29.13 62.65
N GLY A 8 -40.83 28.88 61.73
CA GLY A 8 -39.68 29.74 61.47
C GLY A 8 -39.31 29.68 60.00
N CYS A 9 -39.71 30.71 59.27
CA CYS A 9 -39.36 30.98 57.89
C CYS A 9 -37.83 31.17 57.77
N ALA A 10 -37.17 30.43 56.86
CA ALA A 10 -35.80 30.74 56.47
C ALA A 10 -35.63 30.46 54.97
N LEU A 11 -35.47 31.56 54.22
CA LEU A 11 -35.02 31.58 52.84
C LEU A 11 -33.72 30.78 52.70
N SER A 12 -33.61 29.99 51.65
CA SER A 12 -32.31 29.65 51.06
C SER A 12 -32.49 29.45 49.56
N ALA A 13 -31.84 30.33 48.81
CA ALA A 13 -31.78 30.34 47.37
C ALA A 13 -31.12 29.05 46.85
N ALA A 14 -31.82 28.30 46.00
CA ALA A 14 -31.24 27.21 45.26
C ALA A 14 -30.53 27.77 44.02
N VAL A 15 -29.20 27.73 44.05
CA VAL A 15 -28.31 27.98 42.92
C VAL A 15 -28.59 26.92 41.85
N THR A 16 -29.10 27.32 40.69
CA THR A 16 -29.27 26.42 39.54
C THR A 16 -27.90 26.21 38.88
N LEU A 17 -27.32 25.03 39.07
CA LEU A 17 -26.20 24.55 38.28
C LEU A 17 -26.69 24.29 36.85
N ALA A 18 -26.36 25.19 35.94
CA ALA A 18 -26.47 24.97 34.51
C ALA A 18 -25.42 23.90 34.12
N ALA A 19 -25.89 22.67 33.87
CA ALA A 19 -25.09 21.65 33.24
C ALA A 19 -25.00 21.97 31.73
N CYS A 20 -23.88 22.54 31.29
CA CYS A 20 -23.55 22.56 29.87
C CYS A 20 -23.18 21.13 29.47
N ALA A 21 -24.05 20.48 28.70
CA ALA A 21 -23.69 19.28 27.97
C ALA A 21 -22.63 19.68 26.93
N VAL A 22 -21.41 19.16 27.08
CA VAL A 22 -20.43 19.16 26.00
C VAL A 22 -20.84 18.04 25.04
N GLU A 23 -21.35 18.42 23.88
CA GLU A 23 -21.60 17.50 22.78
C GLU A 23 -20.24 16.90 22.39
N ALA A 24 -20.11 15.57 22.51
CA ALA A 24 -18.95 14.89 21.98
C ALA A 24 -18.97 15.06 20.46
N PRO A 25 -17.84 15.39 19.80
CA PRO A 25 -17.81 15.40 18.34
C PRO A 25 -18.16 14.00 17.85
N ASP A 26 -19.05 13.95 16.86
CA ASP A 26 -19.43 12.70 16.19
C ASP A 26 -18.19 11.90 15.78
N PRO A 27 -18.22 10.55 15.86
CA PRO A 27 -17.17 9.74 15.28
C PRO A 27 -17.05 10.10 13.80
N VAL A 28 -15.87 10.58 13.39
CA VAL A 28 -15.56 10.79 11.97
C VAL A 28 -15.64 9.42 11.30
N GLU A 29 -16.73 9.18 10.56
CA GLU A 29 -16.81 8.01 9.69
C GLU A 29 -15.62 8.08 8.73
N PRO A 30 -14.80 7.00 8.61
CA PRO A 30 -13.75 6.98 7.62
C PRO A 30 -14.39 7.23 6.24
N PRO A 31 -13.73 8.00 5.35
CA PRO A 31 -14.26 8.22 4.02
C PRO A 31 -14.52 6.86 3.35
N PRO A 32 -15.59 6.72 2.56
CA PRO A 32 -15.83 5.48 1.84
C PRO A 32 -14.59 5.19 1.01
N SER A 33 -14.03 3.98 1.18
CA SER A 33 -12.98 3.48 0.30
C SER A 33 -13.42 3.75 -1.14
N ALA A 34 -12.57 4.37 -1.95
CA ALA A 34 -12.86 4.59 -3.35
C ALA A 34 -13.06 3.21 -4.01
N GLN A 35 -14.30 2.78 -4.11
CA GLN A 35 -14.69 1.56 -4.80
C GLN A 35 -14.63 1.89 -6.30
N GLY A 36 -13.44 1.84 -6.87
CA GLY A 36 -13.32 1.68 -8.31
C GLY A 36 -14.07 0.41 -8.70
N GLU A 37 -14.97 0.48 -9.67
CA GLU A 37 -15.67 -0.69 -10.16
C GLU A 37 -14.61 -1.70 -10.65
N THR A 38 -14.47 -2.81 -9.92
CA THR A 38 -13.56 -3.88 -10.32
C THR A 38 -14.13 -4.52 -11.58
N THR A 39 -13.47 -4.30 -12.72
CA THR A 39 -13.81 -4.95 -13.98
C THR A 39 -13.02 -6.25 -14.13
N PHE A 40 -13.60 -7.19 -14.86
CA PHE A 40 -13.02 -8.51 -15.08
C PHE A 40 -12.86 -8.79 -16.58
N THR A 41 -11.84 -9.59 -16.90
CA THR A 41 -11.44 -9.99 -18.24
C THR A 41 -11.11 -11.48 -18.30
N ASP A 42 -10.95 -12.02 -19.51
CA ASP A 42 -10.61 -13.42 -19.74
C ASP A 42 -9.09 -13.68 -19.68
N PHE A 43 -8.69 -14.95 -19.67
CA PHE A 43 -7.29 -15.37 -19.63
C PHE A 43 -6.46 -14.80 -20.79
N GLY A 44 -6.99 -14.81 -22.02
CA GLY A 44 -6.26 -14.32 -23.20
C GLY A 44 -5.91 -12.84 -23.04
N SER A 45 -6.91 -12.05 -22.68
CA SER A 45 -6.72 -10.62 -22.40
C SER A 45 -5.71 -10.35 -21.27
N ALA A 46 -5.72 -11.15 -20.19
CA ALA A 46 -4.72 -11.01 -19.13
C ALA A 46 -3.30 -11.39 -19.59
N VAL A 47 -3.16 -12.37 -20.49
CA VAL A 47 -1.86 -12.74 -21.08
C VAL A 47 -1.37 -11.64 -22.03
N ASP A 48 -2.26 -11.04 -22.82
CA ASP A 48 -1.91 -9.91 -23.68
C ASP A 48 -1.44 -8.71 -22.85
N GLU A 49 -2.16 -8.36 -21.77
CA GLU A 49 -1.73 -7.31 -20.82
C GLU A 49 -0.32 -7.56 -20.27
N TYR A 50 0.01 -8.82 -19.95
CA TYR A 50 1.32 -9.19 -19.42
C TYR A 50 2.44 -8.93 -20.44
N TRP A 51 2.27 -9.41 -21.68
CA TRP A 51 3.30 -9.27 -22.70
C TRP A 51 3.43 -7.84 -23.24
N GLU A 52 2.32 -7.11 -23.39
CA GLU A 52 2.37 -5.67 -23.73
C GLU A 52 3.15 -4.88 -22.67
N THR A 53 2.92 -5.18 -21.39
CA THR A 53 3.66 -4.54 -20.29
C THR A 53 5.12 -4.98 -20.28
N ALA A 54 5.41 -6.24 -20.58
CA ALA A 54 6.78 -6.75 -20.66
C ALA A 54 7.62 -6.07 -21.75
N ASP A 55 6.99 -5.64 -22.85
CA ASP A 55 7.65 -4.87 -23.91
C ASP A 55 7.97 -3.41 -23.47
N GLU A 56 7.23 -2.87 -22.50
CA GLU A 56 7.45 -1.50 -21.98
C GLU A 56 8.47 -1.46 -20.81
N PHE A 57 8.55 -2.54 -20.03
CA PHE A 57 9.35 -2.60 -18.80
C PHE A 57 10.64 -3.40 -19.03
N GLU A 58 11.72 -2.72 -19.43
CA GLU A 58 13.00 -3.39 -19.69
C GLU A 58 13.60 -4.06 -18.43
N LEU A 59 13.99 -5.33 -18.57
CA LEU A 59 14.68 -6.09 -17.54
C LEU A 59 16.19 -5.83 -17.55
N PRO A 60 16.88 -6.03 -16.41
CA PRO A 60 18.34 -5.97 -16.37
C PRO A 60 18.98 -7.03 -17.26
N ASP A 61 20.22 -6.79 -17.68
CA ASP A 61 20.99 -7.72 -18.51
C ASP A 61 21.00 -9.15 -17.92
N GLY A 62 20.74 -10.13 -18.78
CA GLY A 62 20.71 -11.55 -18.41
C GLY A 62 19.40 -12.03 -17.79
N TYR A 63 18.39 -11.17 -17.63
CA TYR A 63 17.04 -11.56 -17.24
C TYR A 63 16.12 -11.69 -18.45
N SER A 64 15.06 -12.48 -18.29
CA SER A 64 13.98 -12.62 -19.27
C SER A 64 12.66 -12.78 -18.54
N TYR A 65 11.59 -12.24 -19.11
CA TYR A 65 10.24 -12.50 -18.62
C TYR A 65 9.92 -14.00 -18.73
N PRO A 66 9.43 -14.64 -17.64
CA PRO A 66 8.92 -16.00 -17.74
C PRO A 66 7.56 -16.01 -18.45
N ASP A 67 7.13 -17.18 -18.90
CA ASP A 67 5.73 -17.36 -19.28
C ASP A 67 4.80 -17.06 -18.09
N PRO A 68 3.67 -16.37 -18.31
CA PRO A 68 2.74 -16.04 -17.23
C PRO A 68 2.15 -17.30 -16.59
N SER A 69 2.37 -17.48 -15.29
CA SER A 69 1.89 -18.64 -14.52
C SER A 69 0.50 -18.38 -13.91
N PHE A 70 -0.50 -18.09 -14.73
CA PHE A 70 -1.85 -17.81 -14.23
C PHE A 70 -2.60 -19.12 -13.91
N ASN A 71 -3.40 -19.10 -12.84
CA ASN A 71 -3.90 -20.32 -12.20
C ASN A 71 -5.00 -21.08 -12.98
N ASP A 72 -5.73 -20.40 -13.86
CA ASP A 72 -6.89 -21.00 -14.55
C ASP A 72 -7.10 -20.37 -15.93
N VAL A 73 -6.89 -21.15 -16.99
CA VAL A 73 -7.14 -20.72 -18.38
C VAL A 73 -8.63 -20.46 -18.69
N SER A 74 -9.53 -21.02 -17.88
CA SER A 74 -10.97 -20.75 -17.93
C SER A 74 -11.42 -19.71 -16.90
N GLY A 75 -10.46 -19.15 -16.17
CA GLY A 75 -10.69 -18.19 -15.09
C GLY A 75 -11.11 -16.80 -15.59
N SER A 76 -11.62 -16.02 -14.64
CA SER A 76 -11.90 -14.60 -14.81
C SER A 76 -10.87 -13.81 -13.99
N TYR A 77 -10.18 -12.88 -14.63
CA TYR A 77 -9.10 -12.10 -14.06
C TYR A 77 -9.56 -10.66 -13.87
N GLN A 78 -9.03 -9.96 -12.88
CA GLN A 78 -9.25 -8.52 -12.79
C GLN A 78 -8.54 -7.84 -13.97
N THR A 79 -9.17 -6.82 -14.57
CA THR A 79 -8.50 -5.99 -15.57
C THR A 79 -7.22 -5.40 -14.97
N GLY A 80 -6.11 -5.47 -15.71
CA GLY A 80 -4.78 -5.05 -15.26
C GLY A 80 -4.03 -6.11 -14.45
N TYR A 81 -4.57 -7.31 -14.26
CA TYR A 81 -3.88 -8.40 -13.57
C TYR A 81 -2.58 -8.80 -14.28
N GLY A 82 -2.61 -8.92 -15.62
CA GLY A 82 -1.43 -9.28 -16.40
C GLY A 82 -0.33 -8.22 -16.29
N ARG A 83 -0.72 -6.95 -16.38
CA ARG A 83 0.16 -5.81 -16.17
C ARG A 83 0.82 -5.83 -14.80
N GLY A 84 0.05 -6.11 -13.74
CA GLY A 84 0.55 -6.23 -12.37
C GLY A 84 1.61 -7.33 -12.23
N GLU A 85 1.40 -8.49 -12.85
CA GLU A 85 2.36 -9.60 -12.84
C GLU A 85 3.65 -9.27 -13.60
N ALA A 86 3.55 -8.59 -14.75
CA ALA A 86 4.74 -8.15 -15.50
C ALA A 86 5.58 -7.14 -14.70
N VAL A 87 4.94 -6.12 -14.11
CA VAL A 87 5.64 -5.15 -13.24
C VAL A 87 6.23 -5.84 -12.00
N ARG A 88 5.57 -6.87 -11.47
CA ARG A 88 6.13 -7.67 -10.37
C ARG A 88 7.43 -8.35 -10.76
N VAL A 89 7.49 -9.00 -11.94
CA VAL A 89 8.72 -9.61 -12.46
C VAL A 89 9.82 -8.56 -12.63
N TRP A 90 9.50 -7.43 -13.27
CA TRP A 90 10.43 -6.33 -13.47
C TRP A 90 11.02 -5.79 -12.17
N ARG A 91 10.15 -5.49 -11.19
CA ARG A 91 10.56 -4.99 -9.87
C ARG A 91 11.47 -6.00 -9.16
N CYS A 92 11.15 -7.28 -9.29
CA CYS A 92 11.95 -8.35 -8.69
C CYS A 92 13.33 -8.50 -9.31
N ALA A 93 13.44 -8.37 -10.64
CA ALA A 93 14.72 -8.41 -11.33
C ALA A 93 15.62 -7.24 -10.89
N TRP A 94 15.10 -6.01 -10.92
CA TRP A 94 15.86 -4.83 -10.51
C TRP A 94 16.20 -4.80 -9.01
N GLY A 95 15.28 -5.24 -8.15
CA GLY A 95 15.54 -5.40 -6.71
C GLY A 95 16.65 -6.41 -6.44
N THR A 96 16.64 -7.55 -7.15
CA THR A 96 17.70 -8.57 -7.05
C THR A 96 19.04 -8.05 -7.57
N THR A 97 19.05 -7.33 -8.69
CA THR A 97 20.26 -6.70 -9.24
C THR A 97 20.86 -5.70 -8.26
N TYR A 98 20.03 -4.83 -7.65
CA TYR A 98 20.49 -3.92 -6.60
C TYR A 98 21.12 -4.67 -5.43
N LEU A 99 20.43 -5.68 -4.88
CA LEU A 99 20.89 -6.43 -3.71
C LEU A 99 22.18 -7.22 -3.98
N THR A 100 22.33 -7.75 -5.20
CA THR A 100 23.53 -8.50 -5.61
C THR A 100 24.74 -7.57 -5.77
N ALA A 101 24.52 -6.37 -6.30
CA ALA A 101 25.57 -5.38 -6.48
C ALA A 101 25.90 -4.61 -5.19
N PHE A 102 25.00 -4.57 -4.21
CA PHE A 102 25.16 -3.78 -3.00
C PHE A 102 26.40 -4.21 -2.20
N GLY A 103 27.37 -3.30 -2.07
CA GLY A 103 28.65 -3.53 -1.37
C GLY A 103 29.78 -4.06 -2.28
N GLU A 104 29.47 -4.52 -3.48
CA GLU A 104 30.42 -5.10 -4.44
C GLU A 104 30.64 -4.19 -5.67
N ASP A 105 29.55 -3.69 -6.26
CA ASP A 105 29.55 -2.77 -7.41
C ASP A 105 28.61 -1.58 -7.16
N PRO A 106 29.12 -0.45 -6.63
CA PRO A 106 28.30 0.72 -6.34
C PRO A 106 27.63 1.35 -7.56
N THR A 107 28.23 1.22 -8.74
CA THR A 107 27.67 1.80 -9.98
C THR A 107 26.44 1.02 -10.39
N THR A 108 26.54 -0.31 -10.50
CA THR A 108 25.40 -1.17 -10.80
C THR A 108 24.32 -1.09 -9.72
N ALA A 109 24.69 -1.03 -8.45
CA ALA A 109 23.72 -0.89 -7.37
C ALA A 109 22.93 0.42 -7.49
N THR A 110 23.61 1.55 -7.75
CA THR A 110 22.95 2.84 -7.90
C THR A 110 22.00 2.85 -9.11
N GLU A 111 22.46 2.34 -10.25
CA GLU A 111 21.64 2.25 -11.46
C GLU A 111 20.39 1.39 -11.23
N ALA A 112 20.56 0.19 -10.67
CA ALA A 112 19.45 -0.72 -10.41
C ALA A 112 18.43 -0.14 -9.43
N LEU A 113 18.89 0.59 -8.40
CA LEU A 113 18.01 1.25 -7.45
C LEU A 113 17.21 2.38 -8.10
N GLU A 114 17.84 3.21 -8.94
CA GLU A 114 17.14 4.31 -9.59
C GLU A 114 16.15 3.81 -10.64
N VAL A 115 16.48 2.74 -11.39
CA VAL A 115 15.50 2.09 -12.28
C VAL A 115 14.34 1.52 -11.47
N PHE A 116 14.60 0.74 -10.41
CA PHE A 116 13.55 0.22 -9.52
C PHE A 116 12.65 1.35 -8.98
N ALA A 117 13.26 2.46 -8.57
CA ALA A 117 12.55 3.58 -7.95
C ALA A 117 11.50 4.20 -8.87
N THR A 118 11.65 4.10 -10.20
CA THR A 118 10.64 4.59 -11.17
C THR A 118 9.28 3.91 -11.02
N ILE A 119 9.18 2.79 -10.30
CA ILE A 119 7.90 2.14 -10.03
C ILE A 119 6.88 3.10 -9.41
N VAL A 120 7.33 4.04 -8.58
CA VAL A 120 6.44 4.95 -7.85
C VAL A 120 5.72 5.95 -8.77
N ASP A 121 6.22 6.10 -10.00
CA ASP A 121 5.68 6.99 -11.02
C ASP A 121 4.74 6.26 -12.00
N THR A 122 4.56 4.94 -11.85
CA THR A 122 3.72 4.12 -12.74
C THR A 122 2.24 4.15 -12.35
N ASP A 123 1.35 3.98 -13.33
CA ASP A 123 -0.08 3.79 -13.10
C ASP A 123 -0.35 2.50 -12.30
N VAL A 124 0.45 1.46 -12.51
CA VAL A 124 0.38 0.20 -11.77
C VAL A 124 0.58 0.43 -10.28
N PHE A 125 1.58 1.23 -9.91
CA PHE A 125 1.80 1.54 -8.50
C PHE A 125 0.65 2.35 -7.89
N ALA A 126 0.12 3.32 -8.64
CA ALA A 126 -1.00 4.12 -8.18
C ALA A 126 -2.29 3.31 -7.99
N ASN A 127 -2.56 2.35 -8.87
CA ASN A 127 -3.85 1.67 -8.96
C ASN A 127 -3.87 0.24 -8.40
N SER A 128 -2.74 -0.46 -8.38
CA SER A 128 -2.65 -1.87 -7.99
C SER A 128 -1.99 -2.09 -6.62
N TYR A 129 -1.28 -1.09 -6.08
CA TYR A 129 -0.67 -1.18 -4.75
C TYR A 129 -1.53 -0.44 -3.74
N ASP A 130 -1.92 -1.15 -2.67
CA ASP A 130 -2.73 -0.58 -1.61
C ASP A 130 -2.04 0.66 -0.99
N PRO A 131 -2.69 1.84 -0.98
CA PRO A 131 -2.07 3.08 -0.54
C PRO A 131 -1.82 3.13 0.98
N ALA A 132 -2.55 2.33 1.77
CA ALA A 132 -2.42 2.31 3.23
C ALA A 132 -1.33 1.35 3.72
N SER A 133 -0.97 0.34 2.93
CA SER A 133 -0.07 -0.74 3.35
C SER A 133 1.09 -1.00 2.41
N MET A 134 0.87 -1.09 1.09
CA MET A 134 1.92 -1.51 0.16
C MET A 134 2.71 -0.33 -0.39
N GLN A 135 2.05 0.76 -0.78
CA GLN A 135 2.78 1.91 -1.32
C GLN A 135 3.78 2.53 -0.33
N PRO A 136 3.45 2.72 0.97
CA PRO A 136 4.41 3.23 1.94
C PRO A 136 5.62 2.30 2.12
N VAL A 137 5.42 0.99 2.09
CA VAL A 137 6.50 -0.01 2.23
C VAL A 137 7.49 0.06 1.07
N ILE A 138 7.00 0.21 -0.17
CA ILE A 138 7.88 0.35 -1.34
C ILE A 138 8.66 1.67 -1.28
N ARG A 139 8.00 2.77 -0.91
CA ARG A 139 8.67 4.09 -0.76
C ARG A 139 9.74 4.05 0.33
N ASP A 140 9.43 3.49 1.50
CA ASP A 140 10.40 3.30 2.60
C ASP A 140 11.60 2.45 2.16
N ALA A 141 11.36 1.36 1.40
CA ALA A 141 12.43 0.51 0.90
C ALA A 141 13.39 1.27 -0.03
N ILE A 142 12.86 2.11 -0.93
CA ILE A 142 13.67 2.95 -1.81
C ILE A 142 14.44 4.00 -1.01
N GLU A 143 13.79 4.71 -0.08
CA GLU A 143 14.43 5.75 0.73
C GLU A 143 15.56 5.19 1.60
N ARG A 144 15.34 4.04 2.25
CA ARG A 144 16.35 3.38 3.08
C ARG A 144 17.50 2.85 2.24
N ALA A 145 17.23 2.27 1.07
CA ALA A 145 18.26 1.83 0.14
C ALA A 145 19.15 3.01 -0.32
N ARG A 146 18.57 4.18 -0.61
CA ARG A 146 19.30 5.41 -0.94
C ARG A 146 20.18 5.92 0.22
N LEU A 147 19.80 5.63 1.46
CA LEU A 147 20.57 5.92 2.67
C LEU A 147 21.59 4.83 3.03
N GLY A 148 21.75 3.80 2.18
CA GLY A 148 22.71 2.72 2.39
C GLY A 148 22.20 1.59 3.28
N ASP A 149 20.89 1.50 3.53
CA ASP A 149 20.26 0.40 4.25
C ASP A 149 19.44 -0.49 3.28
N PRO A 150 19.96 -1.66 2.87
CA PRO A 150 19.27 -2.53 1.92
C PRO A 150 18.18 -3.40 2.56
N SER A 151 17.99 -3.36 3.89
CA SER A 151 17.18 -4.35 4.61
C SER A 151 15.71 -4.37 4.20
N ALA A 152 15.13 -3.20 3.92
CA ALA A 152 13.75 -3.10 3.45
C ALA A 152 13.62 -3.59 1.99
N MET A 153 14.60 -3.31 1.14
CA MET A 153 14.66 -3.84 -0.23
C MET A 153 14.80 -5.37 -0.25
N GLN A 154 15.62 -5.92 0.65
CA GLN A 154 15.77 -7.36 0.85
C GLN A 154 14.42 -7.99 1.24
N SER A 155 13.72 -7.40 2.21
CA SER A 155 12.42 -7.89 2.68
C SER A 155 11.38 -7.97 1.55
N ILE A 156 11.23 -6.91 0.75
CA ILE A 156 10.23 -6.88 -0.33
C ILE A 156 10.60 -7.79 -1.52
N THR A 157 11.90 -8.04 -1.72
CA THR A 157 12.38 -8.97 -2.75
C THR A 157 12.17 -10.40 -2.28
N ASP A 158 12.53 -10.73 -1.04
CA ASP A 158 12.39 -12.09 -0.50
C ASP A 158 10.94 -12.55 -0.38
N GLY A 159 10.04 -11.64 0.02
CA GLY A 159 8.63 -11.96 0.22
C GLY A 159 7.76 -11.80 -1.03
N GLY A 160 8.19 -11.02 -2.02
CA GLY A 160 7.37 -10.63 -3.16
C GLY A 160 7.76 -11.25 -4.51
N CYS A 161 8.92 -11.91 -4.57
CA CYS A 161 9.47 -12.38 -5.83
C CYS A 161 9.37 -13.91 -5.99
N PRO A 162 9.19 -14.39 -7.24
CA PRO A 162 9.31 -15.82 -7.53
C PRO A 162 10.67 -16.35 -7.05
N LYS A 163 10.69 -17.60 -6.57
CA LYS A 163 11.90 -18.31 -6.14
C LYS A 163 12.37 -19.29 -7.21
#